data_AF-A0A151SQL6-F1
#
_entry.id   AF-A0A151SQL6-F1
#
_cell.length_a   1.000
_cell.length_b   1.000
_cell.length_c   1.000
_cell.angle_alpha   90.00
_cell.angle_beta   90.00
_cell.angle_gamma   90.00
#
_symmetry.space_group_name_H-M   'P 1'
#
loop_
_entity.id
_entity.type
_entity.pdbx_description
1 polymer ?
#
loop_
_entity_poly.entity_id
_entity_poly.type
_entity_poly.pdbx_seq_one_letter_code
_entity_poly.pdbx_strand_id
1 'polypeptide(L)'
;MFMRMNVANNIKTTLPKTKSAKEFMDLVGEPSQTTDKSLVGTLMSTLTTMKFDSSCTRHDHVIEMTNIVVRLKSLGMAMNENFLVQFILNSLLIEYRPFQISYNTMC
;
A
#
# COMPACT_ATOMS: atom_id res chain seq x y z
N MET A 1 14.34 -27.61 -53.69
CA MET A 1 13.64 -26.33 -53.51
C MET A 1 14.04 -25.79 -52.14
N PHE A 2 14.87 -24.74 -52.07
CA PHE A 2 15.35 -24.16 -50.80
C PHE A 2 14.62 -22.83 -50.56
N MET A 3 13.82 -22.76 -49.51
CA MET A 3 13.19 -21.51 -49.07
C MET A 3 14.16 -20.74 -48.18
N ARG A 4 14.52 -19.52 -48.58
CA ARG A 4 15.26 -18.58 -47.73
C ARG A 4 14.24 -17.86 -46.85
N MET A 5 14.35 -18.04 -45.54
CA MET A 5 13.55 -17.33 -44.55
C MET A 5 14.21 -15.96 -44.30
N ASN A 6 13.63 -14.89 -44.85
CA ASN A 6 14.05 -13.52 -44.55
C ASN A 6 13.32 -13.05 -43.29
N VAL A 7 14.02 -12.95 -42.17
CA VAL A 7 13.49 -12.39 -40.93
C VAL A 7 13.42 -10.88 -41.12
N ALA A 8 12.20 -10.34 -41.16
CA ALA A 8 11.99 -8.91 -41.14
C ALA A 8 12.38 -8.35 -39.76
N ASN A 9 13.35 -7.42 -39.72
CA ASN A 9 13.83 -6.76 -38.52
C ASN A 9 12.84 -5.72 -37.94
N ASN A 10 11.53 -6.00 -37.99
CA ASN A 10 10.49 -5.09 -37.51
C ASN A 10 10.04 -5.39 -36.08
N ILE A 11 10.91 -5.97 -35.25
CA ILE A 11 10.76 -5.85 -33.80
C ILE A 11 11.14 -4.40 -33.46
N LYS A 12 10.16 -3.50 -33.58
CA LYS A 12 10.16 -2.22 -32.85
C LYS A 12 10.19 -2.60 -31.37
N THR A 13 11.40 -2.80 -30.84
CA THR A 13 11.64 -2.72 -29.41
C THR A 13 11.29 -1.30 -29.03
N THR A 14 10.13 -1.12 -28.40
CA THR A 14 9.58 0.14 -27.89
C THR A 14 10.40 0.70 -26.72
N LEU A 15 11.66 0.30 -26.60
CA LEU A 15 12.57 0.77 -25.59
C LEU A 15 13.34 1.97 -26.17
N PRO A 16 13.23 3.16 -25.54
CA PRO A 16 14.03 4.30 -25.95
C PRO A 16 15.52 3.92 -25.86
N LYS A 17 16.28 4.22 -26.91
CA LYS A 17 17.75 4.09 -26.90
C LYS A 17 18.32 5.13 -25.95
N THR A 18 18.40 4.82 -24.66
CA THR A 18 19.17 5.60 -23.68
C THR A 18 20.65 5.23 -23.83
N LYS A 19 21.53 6.24 -23.73
CA LYS A 19 22.96 6.09 -24.08
C LYS A 19 23.80 5.56 -22.91
N SER A 20 23.17 5.29 -21.76
CA SER A 20 23.82 4.83 -20.55
C SER A 20 22.83 4.11 -19.63
N ALA A 21 23.30 3.06 -18.96
CA ALA A 21 22.57 2.40 -17.88
C ALA A 21 22.18 3.38 -16.75
N LYS A 22 22.95 4.46 -16.58
CA LYS A 22 22.65 5.53 -15.62
C LYS A 22 21.43 6.35 -16.02
N GLU A 23 21.31 6.75 -17.29
CA GLU A 23 20.13 7.47 -17.79
C GLU A 23 18.87 6.60 -17.72
N PHE A 24 19.01 5.29 -17.94
CA PHE A 24 17.90 4.36 -17.74
C PHE A 24 17.51 4.24 -16.27
N MET A 25 18.47 4.20 -15.33
CA MET A 25 18.18 4.21 -13.90
C MET A 25 17.58 5.53 -13.41
N ASP A 26 17.99 6.67 -13.97
CA ASP A 26 17.40 7.98 -13.66
C ASP A 26 15.97 8.09 -14.23
N LEU A 27 15.71 7.51 -15.41
CA LEU A 27 14.37 7.46 -16.03
C LEU A 27 13.45 6.41 -15.37
N VAL A 28 14.01 5.34 -14.82
CA VAL A 28 13.29 4.34 -14.00
C VAL A 28 13.11 4.81 -12.55
N GLY A 29 13.98 5.70 -12.07
CA GLY A 29 13.86 6.38 -10.78
C GLY A 29 12.75 7.42 -10.76
N GLU A 30 12.40 7.98 -11.92
CA GLU A 30 11.20 8.81 -12.12
C GLU A 30 10.11 8.01 -12.85
N PRO A 31 9.32 7.23 -12.10
CA PRO A 31 7.90 7.55 -12.07
C PRO A 31 7.21 7.11 -10.76
N SER A 32 6.81 8.03 -9.86
CA SER A 32 5.83 7.61 -8.84
C SER A 32 5.01 8.69 -8.13
N GLN A 33 5.10 9.99 -8.43
CA GLN A 33 4.26 10.96 -7.68
C GLN A 33 2.75 10.69 -7.77
N THR A 34 2.27 10.01 -8.81
CA THR A 34 0.88 9.60 -8.99
C THR A 34 0.57 8.23 -8.37
N THR A 35 1.48 7.25 -8.49
CA THR A 35 1.36 5.92 -7.88
C THR A 35 1.51 5.98 -6.36
N ASP A 36 2.39 6.84 -5.84
CA ASP A 36 2.56 7.07 -4.41
C ASP A 36 1.30 7.66 -3.78
N LYS A 37 0.62 8.60 -4.47
CA LYS A 37 -0.64 9.20 -3.98
C LYS A 37 -1.79 8.19 -3.96
N SER A 38 -1.95 7.39 -5.01
CA SER A 38 -2.98 6.34 -5.03
C SER A 38 -2.69 5.25 -4.01
N LEU A 39 -1.43 4.85 -3.85
CA LEU A 39 -0.99 3.87 -2.86
C LEU A 39 -1.22 4.35 -1.43
N VAL A 40 -0.91 5.61 -1.12
CA VAL A 40 -1.22 6.22 0.19
C VAL A 40 -2.73 6.17 0.45
N GLY A 41 -3.56 6.53 -0.54
CA GLY A 41 -5.01 6.46 -0.43
C GLY A 41 -5.53 5.03 -0.18
N THR A 42 -4.96 4.05 -0.89
CA THR A 42 -5.29 2.62 -0.68
C THR A 42 -4.90 2.16 0.73
N LEU A 43 -3.67 2.41 1.16
CA LEU A 43 -3.19 2.02 2.50
C LEU A 43 -4.03 2.67 3.61
N MET A 44 -4.39 3.93 3.45
CA MET A 44 -5.25 4.65 4.39
C MET A 44 -6.66 4.05 4.43
N SER A 45 -7.22 3.72 3.27
CA SER A 45 -8.53 3.04 3.18
C SER A 45 -8.49 1.65 3.81
N THR A 46 -7.44 0.86 3.56
CA THR A 46 -7.25 -0.43 4.22
C THR A 46 -7.18 -0.26 5.73
N LEU A 47 -6.39 0.70 6.24
CA LEU A 47 -6.26 0.96 7.66
C LEU A 47 -7.59 1.34 8.35
N THR A 48 -8.44 2.13 7.70
CA THR A 48 -9.73 2.58 8.28
C THR A 48 -10.82 1.52 8.20
N THR A 49 -10.75 0.64 7.20
CA THR A 49 -11.74 -0.42 6.98
C THR A 49 -11.37 -1.73 7.66
N MET A 50 -10.11 -1.87 8.08
CA MET A 50 -9.59 -3.04 8.76
C MET A 50 -10.38 -3.31 10.03
N LYS A 51 -10.85 -4.54 10.17
CA LYS A 51 -11.62 -5.04 11.30
C LYS A 51 -10.94 -6.29 11.81
N PHE A 52 -10.90 -6.42 13.11
CA PHE A 52 -10.46 -7.66 13.72
C PHE A 52 -11.41 -8.77 13.30
N ASP A 53 -10.89 -9.77 12.62
CA ASP A 53 -11.60 -10.99 12.28
C ASP A 53 -11.25 -12.05 13.32
N SER A 54 -12.28 -12.68 13.89
CA SER A 54 -12.18 -13.81 14.81
C SER A 54 -11.38 -15.02 14.26
N SER A 55 -11.12 -15.05 12.94
CA SER A 55 -10.26 -16.04 12.29
C SER A 55 -8.77 -15.78 12.47
N CYS A 56 -8.38 -14.54 12.82
CA CYS A 56 -7.01 -14.07 12.92
C CYS A 56 -6.61 -13.87 14.40
N THR A 57 -5.36 -14.12 14.77
CA THR A 57 -4.96 -13.87 16.15
C THR A 57 -4.83 -12.36 16.41
N ARG A 58 -5.04 -11.93 17.66
CA ARG A 58 -4.86 -10.51 18.05
C ARG A 58 -3.47 -9.96 17.70
N HIS A 59 -2.45 -10.82 17.77
CA HIS A 59 -1.08 -10.43 17.44
C HIS A 59 -0.91 -10.19 15.93
N ASP A 60 -1.46 -11.07 15.10
CA ASP A 60 -1.40 -10.95 13.65
C ASP A 60 -2.09 -9.66 13.16
N HIS A 61 -3.25 -9.35 13.73
CA HIS A 61 -3.98 -8.10 13.42
C HIS A 61 -3.17 -6.84 13.74
N VAL A 62 -2.52 -6.79 14.91
CA VAL A 62 -1.67 -5.66 15.31
C VAL A 62 -0.43 -5.55 14.42
N ILE A 63 0.18 -6.67 14.05
CA ILE A 63 1.34 -6.70 13.14
C ILE A 63 0.94 -6.15 11.78
N GLU A 64 -0.21 -6.55 11.24
CA GLU A 64 -0.68 -6.12 9.93
C GLU A 64 -1.01 -4.62 9.92
N MET A 65 -1.67 -4.10 10.97
CA MET A 65 -1.88 -2.65 11.14
C MET A 65 -0.54 -1.89 11.23
N THR A 66 0.43 -2.41 11.99
CA THR A 66 1.75 -1.79 12.16
C THR A 66 2.49 -1.74 10.83
N ASN A 67 2.41 -2.80 10.02
CA ASN A 67 3.02 -2.83 8.69
C ASN A 67 2.45 -1.75 7.77
N ILE A 68 1.12 -1.55 7.78
CA ILE A 68 0.48 -0.48 6.99
C ILE A 68 1.00 0.91 7.42
N VAL A 69 1.12 1.14 8.72
CA VAL A 69 1.60 2.41 9.28
C VAL A 69 3.07 2.67 8.93
N VAL A 70 3.92 1.63 9.00
CA VAL A 70 5.33 1.72 8.58
C VAL A 70 5.42 2.06 7.09
N ARG A 71 4.58 1.44 6.25
CA ARG A 71 4.53 1.75 4.81
C ARG A 71 4.06 3.18 4.55
N LEU A 72 3.02 3.66 5.23
CA LEU A 72 2.57 5.06 5.14
C LEU A 72 3.69 6.02 5.52
N LYS A 73 4.43 5.73 6.60
CA LYS A 73 5.59 6.53 7.03
C LYS A 73 6.69 6.56 5.97
N SER A 74 6.97 5.44 5.30
CA SER A 74 7.95 5.37 4.21
C SER A 74 7.55 6.19 2.98
N LEU A 75 6.25 6.41 2.77
CA LEU A 75 5.69 7.25 1.71
C LEU A 75 5.59 8.75 2.11
N GLY A 76 6.20 9.14 3.24
CA GLY A 76 6.19 10.52 3.74
C GLY A 76 4.91 10.91 4.51
N MET A 77 4.00 9.97 4.75
CA MET A 77 2.80 10.21 5.56
C MET A 77 3.02 9.76 7.00
N ALA A 78 3.52 10.67 7.83
CA ALA A 78 3.63 10.43 9.27
C ALA A 78 2.26 10.52 9.95
N MET A 79 1.92 9.51 10.75
CA MET A 79 0.66 9.47 11.49
C MET A 79 0.87 9.87 12.95
N ASN A 80 -0.05 10.65 13.52
CA ASN A 80 -0.03 10.95 14.94
C ASN A 80 -0.42 9.70 15.75
N GLU A 81 0.26 9.45 16.86
CA GLU A 81 -0.03 8.34 17.77
C GLU A 81 -1.50 8.32 18.23
N ASN A 82 -2.10 9.48 18.46
CA ASN A 82 -3.51 9.59 18.84
C ASN A 82 -4.45 9.09 17.74
N PHE A 83 -4.13 9.33 16.47
CA PHE A 83 -4.90 8.78 15.35
C PHE A 83 -4.72 7.27 15.24
N LEU A 84 -3.50 6.76 15.47
CA LEU A 84 -3.20 5.34 15.46
C LEU A 84 -4.02 4.58 16.51
N VAL A 85 -4.06 5.11 17.75
CA VAL A 85 -4.87 4.54 18.84
C VAL A 85 -6.35 4.46 18.45
N GLN A 86 -6.88 5.51 17.80
CA GLN A 86 -8.26 5.50 17.32
C GLN A 86 -8.52 4.42 16.26
N PHE A 87 -7.61 4.20 15.31
CA PHE A 87 -7.76 3.13 14.33
C PHE A 87 -7.71 1.75 14.96
N ILE A 88 -6.77 1.52 15.88
CA ILE A 88 -6.66 0.25 16.60
C ILE A 88 -7.97 -0.04 17.36
N LEU A 89 -8.47 0.94 18.12
CA LEU A 89 -9.75 0.80 18.83
C LEU A 89 -10.90 0.50 17.86
N ASN A 90 -11.05 1.28 16.78
CA ASN A 90 -12.13 1.09 15.80
C ASN A 90 -12.09 -0.28 15.10
N SER A 91 -10.90 -0.84 14.88
CA SER A 91 -10.75 -2.16 14.28
C SER A 91 -11.14 -3.30 15.23
N LEU A 92 -10.86 -3.15 16.53
CA LEU A 92 -11.18 -4.12 17.59
C LEU A 92 -12.66 -4.08 17.98
N LEU A 93 -13.29 -2.92 17.82
CA LEU A 93 -14.63 -2.62 18.34
C LEU A 93 -15.76 -3.49 17.78
N ILE A 94 -15.56 -4.30 16.73
CA ILE A 94 -16.61 -5.26 16.31
C ILE A 94 -16.89 -6.30 17.39
N GLU A 95 -15.87 -6.82 18.06
CA GLU A 95 -16.04 -7.77 19.15
C GLU A 95 -16.37 -7.08 20.49
N TYR A 96 -15.97 -5.80 20.62
CA TYR A 96 -16.08 -5.04 21.87
C TYR A 96 -17.19 -3.98 21.87
N ARG A 97 -18.09 -3.94 20.86
CA ARG A 97 -19.24 -3.02 20.79
C ARG A 97 -20.04 -2.89 22.11
N PRO A 98 -20.27 -3.96 22.89
CA PRO A 98 -20.96 -3.84 24.17
C PRO A 98 -20.26 -2.90 25.15
N PHE A 99 -18.92 -2.84 25.13
CA PHE A 99 -18.12 -1.96 26.00
C PHE A 99 -18.15 -0.49 25.52
N GLN A 100 -18.32 -0.25 24.22
CA GLN A 100 -18.40 1.10 23.64
C GLN A 100 -19.69 1.84 24.01
N ILE A 101 -20.80 1.11 24.15
CA ILE A 101 -22.09 1.70 24.57
C ILE A 101 -21.95 2.29 25.98
N SER A 102 -21.28 1.58 26.90
CA SER A 102 -21.10 2.04 28.29
C SER A 102 -20.32 3.36 28.40
N TYR A 103 -19.31 3.56 27.56
CA TYR A 103 -18.47 4.76 27.59
C TYR A 103 -19.19 5.99 27.03
N ASN A 104 -20.10 5.80 26.08
CA ASN A 104 -20.87 6.88 25.46
C ASN A 104 -22.15 7.24 26.23
N THR A 105 -22.66 6.35 27.09
CA THR A 105 -23.85 6.59 27.93
C THR A 105 -23.53 7.08 29.35
N MET A 106 -22.25 7.22 29.71
CA MET A 106 -21.79 7.77 31.00
C MET A 106 -21.46 9.28 30.92
N CYS A 107 -22.03 9.99 29.94
CA CYS A 107 -22.15 11.45 29.95
C CYS A 107 -23.54 11.85 30.44
#